data_AF-A0A660ZJT3-F1
#
_entry.id   AF-A0A660ZJT3-F1
#
_cell.length_a   1.000
_cell.length_b   1.000
_cell.length_c   1.000
_cell.angle_alpha   90.00
_cell.angle_beta   90.00
_cell.angle_gamma   90.00
#
_symmetry.space_group_name_H-M   'P 1'
#
loop_
_entity.id
_entity.type
_entity.pdbx_description
1 polymer ?
#
loop_
_entity_poly.entity_id
_entity_poly.type
_entity_poly.pdbx_seq_one_letter_code
_entity_poly.pdbx_strand_id
1 'polypeptide(L)'
;MQQLLKTGVPDKELIQKFVFPEGRKRPLAVIECFQEIPCDPCVGACPTNAITMENISALPVLDPEKCIGCARCVSACPGLAIFMVLPSKGLVWMPHEFTPIPKRGDAVLALDREGNVVCQGKVRAVMNAKNKRATTVVCVEVPPEFVMDVRAIWPIEDQEFVKQEL
;
A
#
# COMPACT_ATOMS: atom_id res chain seq x y z
N MET A 1 3.25 -18.54 7.89
CA MET A 1 2.82 -17.89 9.15
C MET A 1 3.96 -17.79 10.17
N GLN A 2 4.91 -18.74 10.20
CA GLN A 2 5.99 -18.72 11.18
C GLN A 2 6.94 -17.52 11.02
N GLN A 3 7.17 -17.04 9.79
CA GLN A 3 7.99 -15.85 9.54
C GLN A 3 7.28 -14.59 10.01
N LEU A 4 6.01 -14.40 9.64
CA LEU A 4 5.22 -13.24 10.03
C LEU A 4 5.23 -12.99 11.53
N LEU A 5 5.01 -14.03 12.34
CA LEU A 5 4.96 -13.91 13.80
C LEU A 5 6.33 -13.62 14.44
N LYS A 6 7.43 -13.84 13.70
CA LYS A 6 8.80 -13.61 14.18
C LYS A 6 9.37 -12.28 13.72
N THR A 7 9.13 -11.89 12.46
CA THR A 7 9.78 -10.74 11.83
C THR A 7 8.81 -9.63 11.43
N GLY A 8 7.50 -9.89 11.47
CA GLY A 8 6.49 -8.98 10.91
C GLY A 8 6.38 -9.04 9.38
N VAL A 9 7.17 -9.88 8.71
CA VAL A 9 7.18 -10.01 7.24
C VAL A 9 6.38 -11.24 6.84
N PRO A 10 5.33 -11.11 6.01
CA PRO A 10 4.52 -12.25 5.60
C PRO A 10 5.29 -13.20 4.69
N ASP A 11 5.08 -14.50 4.90
CA ASP A 11 5.60 -15.54 4.02
C ASP A 11 5.01 -15.40 2.60
N LYS A 12 5.73 -15.87 1.58
CA LYS A 12 5.33 -15.70 0.16
C LYS A 12 3.94 -16.25 -0.14
N GLU A 13 3.54 -17.35 0.51
CA GLU A 13 2.23 -17.96 0.32
C GLU A 13 1.09 -17.02 0.75
N LEU A 14 1.32 -16.21 1.80
CA LEU A 14 0.36 -15.22 2.26
C LEU A 14 0.20 -14.04 1.30
N ILE A 15 1.21 -13.78 0.47
CA ILE A 15 1.18 -12.72 -0.56
C ILE A 15 0.54 -13.26 -1.85
N GLN A 16 0.85 -14.50 -2.23
CA GLN A 16 0.36 -15.12 -3.46
C GLN A 16 -1.17 -15.31 -3.51
N LYS A 17 -1.85 -15.27 -2.36
CA LYS A 17 -3.32 -15.29 -2.28
C LYS A 17 -3.98 -14.06 -2.93
N PHE A 18 -3.25 -12.95 -3.09
CA PHE A 18 -3.78 -11.74 -3.68
C PHE A 18 -3.77 -11.84 -5.21
N VAL A 19 -4.93 -12.18 -5.78
CA VAL A 19 -5.11 -12.30 -7.23
C VAL A 19 -5.64 -10.98 -7.79
N PHE A 20 -4.92 -10.43 -8.77
CA PHE A 20 -5.40 -9.29 -9.54
C PHE A 20 -6.15 -9.79 -10.79
N PRO A 21 -7.44 -9.44 -10.98
CA PRO A 21 -8.20 -9.89 -12.14
C PRO A 21 -7.59 -9.43 -13.47
N GLU A 22 -7.51 -10.33 -14.44
CA GLU A 22 -7.04 -10.01 -15.79
C GLU A 22 -7.90 -8.92 -16.47
N GLY A 23 -7.28 -8.10 -17.31
CA GLY A 23 -7.98 -7.07 -18.09
C GLY A 23 -8.50 -5.87 -17.27
N ARG A 24 -8.29 -5.84 -15.95
CA ARG A 24 -8.74 -4.76 -15.09
C ARG A 24 -7.98 -3.45 -15.41
N LYS A 25 -8.72 -2.40 -15.76
CA LYS A 25 -8.18 -1.08 -16.14
C LYS A 25 -8.06 -0.07 -14.99
N ARG A 26 -8.64 -0.40 -13.83
CA ARG A 26 -8.70 0.47 -12.65
C ARG A 26 -7.91 -0.16 -11.49
N PRO A 27 -7.34 0.64 -10.59
CA PRO A 27 -6.62 0.09 -9.45
C PRO A 27 -7.51 -0.78 -8.55
N LEU A 28 -6.90 -1.75 -7.87
CA LEU A 28 -7.55 -2.65 -6.92
C LEU A 28 -6.88 -2.52 -5.56
N ALA A 29 -7.66 -2.62 -4.48
CA ALA A 29 -7.09 -2.67 -3.14
C ALA A 29 -6.41 -4.04 -2.89
N VAL A 30 -5.29 -4.03 -2.19
CA VAL A 30 -4.62 -5.22 -1.64
C VAL A 30 -4.62 -5.04 -0.14
N ILE A 31 -5.27 -5.96 0.58
CA ILE A 31 -5.48 -5.86 2.02
C ILE A 31 -4.60 -6.89 2.72
N GLU A 32 -3.47 -6.43 3.26
CA GLU A 32 -2.46 -7.24 3.95
C GLU A 32 -2.76 -7.37 5.45
N CYS A 33 -4.03 -7.56 5.80
CA CYS A 33 -4.41 -8.00 7.13
C CYS A 33 -4.19 -9.52 7.23
N PHE A 34 -3.34 -9.94 8.16
CA PHE A 34 -2.97 -11.35 8.34
C PHE A 34 -3.41 -11.91 9.70
N GLN A 35 -3.94 -11.07 10.58
CA GLN A 35 -4.33 -11.45 11.94
C GLN A 35 -5.74 -10.94 12.26
N GLU A 36 -6.47 -11.71 13.05
CA GLU A 36 -7.81 -11.38 13.52
C GLU A 36 -7.72 -10.37 14.68
N ILE A 37 -7.99 -9.10 14.35
CA ILE A 37 -7.98 -7.98 15.29
C ILE A 37 -9.30 -7.22 15.19
N PRO A 38 -9.85 -6.68 16.30
CA PRO A 38 -11.13 -5.96 16.29
C PRO A 38 -10.99 -4.59 15.59
N CYS A 39 -11.04 -4.56 14.26
CA CYS A 39 -10.75 -3.38 13.43
C CYS A 39 -11.52 -3.40 12.10
N ASP A 40 -12.41 -2.43 11.89
CA ASP A 40 -13.24 -2.28 10.67
C ASP A 40 -13.23 -0.89 9.96
N PRO A 41 -12.31 0.08 10.20
CA PRO A 41 -12.31 1.37 9.49
C PRO A 41 -12.33 1.25 7.96
N CYS A 42 -11.73 0.19 7.41
CA CYS A 42 -11.72 -0.03 5.97
C CYS A 42 -13.10 -0.34 5.38
N VAL A 43 -13.98 -0.99 6.15
CA VAL A 43 -15.39 -1.23 5.79
C VAL A 43 -16.13 0.09 5.74
N GLY A 44 -16.06 0.87 6.81
CA GLY A 44 -16.74 2.19 6.90
C GLY A 44 -16.22 3.22 5.90
N ALA A 45 -14.94 3.17 5.52
CA ALA A 45 -14.35 4.07 4.54
C ALA A 45 -14.71 3.76 3.08
N CYS A 46 -15.21 2.55 2.79
CA CYS A 46 -15.46 2.10 1.42
C CYS A 46 -16.80 2.63 0.90
N PRO A 47 -16.83 3.57 -0.08
CA PRO A 47 -18.08 4.19 -0.52
C PRO A 47 -18.98 3.25 -1.34
N THR A 48 -18.45 2.10 -1.78
CA THR A 48 -19.17 1.12 -2.61
C THR A 48 -19.43 -0.19 -1.90
N ASN A 49 -19.12 -0.28 -0.59
CA ASN A 49 -19.23 -1.52 0.19
C ASN A 49 -18.49 -2.69 -0.47
N ALA A 50 -17.33 -2.40 -1.08
CA ALA A 50 -16.48 -3.42 -1.68
C ALA A 50 -15.69 -4.21 -0.63
N ILE A 51 -15.55 -3.69 0.59
CA ILE A 51 -14.87 -4.37 1.71
C ILE A 51 -15.92 -4.75 2.74
N THR A 52 -15.95 -6.01 3.13
CA THR A 52 -16.90 -6.57 4.10
C THR A 52 -16.19 -7.45 5.12
N MET A 53 -16.75 -7.57 6.32
CA MET A 53 -16.26 -8.45 7.39
C MET A 53 -17.47 -9.15 8.03
N GLU A 54 -17.32 -10.42 8.42
CA GLU A 54 -18.38 -11.17 9.11
C GLU A 54 -18.65 -10.63 10.52
N ASN A 55 -17.59 -10.28 11.23
CA ASN A 55 -17.60 -9.62 12.53
C ASN A 55 -16.37 -8.71 12.65
N ILE A 56 -16.29 -7.92 13.73
CA ILE A 56 -15.24 -6.91 13.88
C ILE A 56 -13.81 -7.50 13.94
N SER A 57 -13.66 -8.77 14.32
CA SER A 57 -12.35 -9.44 14.40
C SER A 57 -12.00 -10.25 13.15
N ALA A 58 -12.95 -10.49 12.25
CA ALA A 58 -12.73 -11.27 11.03
C ALA A 58 -11.81 -10.53 10.05
N LEU A 59 -11.07 -11.27 9.21
CA LEU A 59 -10.29 -10.64 8.15
C LEU A 59 -11.21 -9.97 7.10
N PRO A 60 -10.86 -8.76 6.64
CA PRO A 60 -11.63 -8.08 5.60
C PRO A 60 -11.57 -8.82 4.27
N VAL A 61 -12.74 -8.98 3.65
CA VAL A 61 -12.91 -9.58 2.32
C VAL A 61 -13.21 -8.47 1.32
N LEU A 62 -12.46 -8.43 0.23
CA LEU A 62 -12.62 -7.48 -0.86
C LEU A 62 -13.39 -8.12 -2.03
N ASP A 63 -14.47 -7.47 -2.46
CA ASP A 63 -15.15 -7.70 -3.74
C ASP A 63 -14.46 -6.87 -4.82
N PRO A 64 -13.72 -7.49 -5.76
CA PRO A 64 -13.00 -6.76 -6.79
C PRO A 64 -13.91 -5.97 -7.73
N GLU A 65 -15.13 -6.43 -8.00
CA GLU A 65 -16.03 -5.81 -8.98
C GLU A 65 -16.58 -4.48 -8.47
N LYS A 66 -16.87 -4.42 -7.15
CA LYS A 66 -17.33 -3.19 -6.48
C LYS A 66 -16.20 -2.20 -6.20
N CYS A 67 -14.94 -2.64 -6.19
CA CYS A 67 -13.82 -1.75 -5.92
C CYS A 67 -13.62 -0.76 -7.08
N ILE A 68 -13.74 0.54 -6.80
CA ILE A 68 -13.54 1.62 -7.79
C ILE A 68 -12.13 2.21 -7.81
N GLY A 69 -11.21 1.71 -6.98
CA GLY A 69 -9.83 2.19 -6.95
C GLY A 69 -9.66 3.61 -6.39
N CYS A 70 -10.43 3.99 -5.37
CA CYS A 70 -10.43 5.36 -4.82
C CYS A 70 -9.42 5.63 -3.68
N ALA A 71 -8.69 4.61 -3.23
CA ALA A 71 -7.70 4.65 -2.15
C ALA A 71 -8.16 5.20 -0.78
N ARG A 72 -9.46 5.35 -0.53
CA ARG A 72 -9.96 5.81 0.80
C ARG A 72 -9.63 4.83 1.93
N CYS A 73 -9.73 3.53 1.66
CA CYS A 73 -9.36 2.48 2.62
C CYS A 73 -7.87 2.50 2.97
N VAL A 74 -6.99 2.90 2.04
CA VAL A 74 -5.56 3.09 2.31
C VAL A 74 -5.36 4.19 3.35
N SER A 75 -6.00 5.34 3.16
CA SER A 75 -5.92 6.47 4.08
C SER A 75 -6.58 6.22 5.44
N ALA A 76 -7.57 5.33 5.50
CA ALA A 76 -8.35 5.07 6.71
C ALA A 76 -7.79 3.91 7.55
N CYS A 77 -6.85 3.13 7.02
CA CYS A 77 -6.32 1.96 7.70
C CYS A 77 -5.36 2.37 8.82
N PRO A 78 -5.69 2.15 10.10
CA PRO A 78 -4.78 2.49 11.20
C PRO A 78 -3.54 1.57 11.25
N GLY A 79 -3.62 0.39 10.64
CA GLY A 79 -2.51 -0.57 10.57
C GLY A 79 -1.61 -0.40 9.34
N LEU A 80 -1.87 0.60 8.49
CA LEU A 80 -1.11 0.85 7.24
C LEU A 80 -1.01 -0.37 6.31
N ALA A 81 -1.95 -1.30 6.43
CA ALA A 81 -1.90 -2.63 5.81
C ALA A 81 -2.67 -2.71 4.48
N ILE A 82 -3.16 -1.58 3.96
CA ILE A 82 -3.94 -1.55 2.72
C ILE A 82 -3.18 -0.77 1.67
N PHE A 83 -3.02 -1.38 0.52
CA PHE A 83 -2.37 -0.80 -0.65
C PHE A 83 -3.36 -0.76 -1.80
N MET A 84 -3.03 0.00 -2.84
CA MET A 84 -3.76 -0.03 -4.09
C MET A 84 -2.78 -0.31 -5.21
N VAL A 85 -3.13 -1.16 -6.16
CA VAL A 85 -2.23 -1.57 -7.24
C VAL A 85 -2.92 -1.50 -8.59
N LEU A 86 -2.15 -1.15 -9.61
CA LEU A 86 -2.52 -1.31 -11.02
C LEU A 86 -1.29 -1.81 -11.80
N PRO A 87 -1.06 -3.14 -11.82
CA PRO A 87 0.12 -3.76 -12.43
C PRO A 87 0.32 -3.35 -13.90
N SER A 88 -0.76 -3.28 -14.68
CA SER A 88 -0.72 -2.91 -16.10
C SER A 88 -0.16 -1.51 -16.37
N LYS A 89 -0.06 -0.65 -15.35
CA LYS A 89 0.52 0.70 -15.44
C LYS A 89 1.72 0.89 -14.51
N GLY A 90 2.16 -0.15 -13.80
CA GLY A 90 3.25 -0.02 -12.84
C GLY A 90 2.91 0.88 -11.64
N LEU A 91 1.64 1.00 -11.24
CA LEU A 91 1.24 1.96 -10.20
C LEU A 91 0.93 1.28 -8.86
N VAL A 92 1.46 1.86 -7.79
CA VAL A 92 1.19 1.47 -6.39
C VAL A 92 0.80 2.70 -5.59
N TRP A 93 -0.27 2.61 -4.81
CA TRP A 93 -0.60 3.59 -3.76
C TRP A 93 -0.39 2.95 -2.41
N MET A 94 0.30 3.68 -1.53
CA MET A 94 0.64 3.24 -0.19
C MET A 94 0.39 4.37 0.81
N PRO A 95 0.11 4.03 2.08
CA PRO A 95 0.12 5.02 3.13
C PRO A 95 1.53 5.57 3.34
N HIS A 96 1.63 6.83 3.73
CA HIS A 96 2.89 7.51 4.01
C HIS A 96 2.73 8.40 5.23
N GLU A 97 3.44 8.08 6.30
CA GLU A 97 3.38 8.79 7.58
C GLU A 97 4.72 9.41 7.97
N PHE A 98 5.57 9.70 6.97
CA PHE A 98 6.88 10.30 7.15
C PHE A 98 6.92 11.73 6.60
N THR A 99 7.95 12.46 7.02
CA THR A 99 8.32 13.77 6.47
C THR A 99 9.74 13.71 5.94
N PRO A 100 10.07 14.42 4.84
CA PRO A 100 9.19 15.29 4.06
C PRO A 100 8.16 14.50 3.25
N ILE A 101 6.97 15.08 3.07
CA ILE A 101 5.96 14.53 2.16
C ILE A 101 6.47 14.75 0.74
N PRO A 102 6.64 13.69 -0.07
CA PRO A 102 7.12 13.84 -1.43
C PRO A 102 6.09 14.59 -2.29
N LYS A 103 6.55 15.14 -3.41
CA LYS A 103 5.74 15.86 -4.38
C LYS A 103 5.63 15.05 -5.67
N ARG A 104 4.58 15.34 -6.44
CA ARG A 104 4.42 14.76 -7.77
C ARG A 104 5.62 15.12 -8.63
N GLY A 105 6.26 14.10 -9.20
CA GLY A 105 7.45 14.23 -10.04
C GLY A 105 8.73 13.76 -9.36
N ASP A 106 8.76 13.70 -8.03
CA ASP A 106 9.95 13.33 -7.26
C ASP A 106 10.37 11.88 -7.56
N ALA A 107 11.68 11.67 -7.54
CA ALA A 107 12.27 10.34 -7.55
C ALA A 107 12.32 9.79 -6.12
N VAL A 108 12.03 8.50 -5.98
CA VAL A 108 12.03 7.80 -4.70
C VAL A 108 12.73 6.46 -4.84
N LEU A 109 13.32 5.95 -3.76
CA LEU A 109 13.64 4.53 -3.65
C LEU A 109 12.36 3.83 -3.20
N ALA A 110 11.93 2.82 -3.95
CA ALA A 110 10.80 1.99 -3.58
C ALA A 110 11.31 0.78 -2.77
N LEU A 111 10.70 0.52 -1.62
CA LEU A 111 11.14 -0.50 -0.68
C LEU A 111 10.10 -1.61 -0.55
N ASP A 112 10.58 -2.82 -0.29
CA ASP A 112 9.74 -3.98 0.02
C ASP A 112 9.25 -3.98 1.48
N ARG A 113 8.69 -5.12 1.93
CA ARG A 113 8.15 -5.32 3.29
C ARG A 113 9.25 -5.42 4.36
N GLU A 114 10.48 -5.70 3.96
CA GLU A 114 11.65 -5.79 4.84
C GLU A 114 12.39 -4.44 4.90
N GLY A 115 12.04 -3.50 4.04
CA GLY A 115 12.73 -2.22 3.91
C GLY A 115 13.93 -2.27 2.97
N ASN A 116 14.08 -3.32 2.16
CA ASN A 116 15.11 -3.36 1.13
C ASN A 116 14.68 -2.52 -0.07
N VAL A 117 15.64 -1.82 -0.66
CA VAL A 117 15.41 -1.10 -1.92
C VAL A 117 15.26 -2.12 -3.06
N VAL A 118 14.11 -2.09 -3.73
CA VAL A 118 13.83 -3.00 -4.87
C VAL A 118 13.94 -2.31 -6.22
N CYS A 119 13.59 -1.03 -6.31
CA CYS A 119 13.75 -0.24 -7.52
C CYS A 119 13.70 1.27 -7.24
N GLN A 120 14.05 2.08 -8.23
CA GLN A 120 13.67 3.50 -8.24
C GLN A 120 12.24 3.65 -8.74
N GLY A 121 11.50 4.57 -8.13
CA GLY A 121 10.15 4.92 -8.52
C GLY A 121 9.99 6.43 -8.75
N LYS A 122 8.86 6.81 -9.36
CA LYS A 122 8.49 8.21 -9.57
C LYS A 122 7.13 8.51 -8.96
N VAL A 123 7.04 9.55 -8.16
CA VAL A 123 5.78 9.95 -7.53
C VAL A 123 4.82 10.49 -8.60
N ARG A 124 3.65 9.87 -8.71
CA ARG A 124 2.61 10.23 -9.69
C ARG A 124 1.49 11.06 -9.09
N ALA A 125 1.12 10.80 -7.84
CA ALA A 125 0.11 11.54 -7.12
C ALA A 125 0.32 11.46 -5.62
N VAL A 126 -0.16 12.48 -4.90
CA VAL A 126 -0.13 12.54 -3.44
C VAL A 126 -1.49 13.02 -2.97
N MET A 127 -2.15 12.21 -2.17
CA MET A 127 -3.49 12.48 -1.63
C MET A 127 -3.36 12.84 -0.15
N ASN A 128 -4.25 13.71 0.35
CA ASN A 128 -4.27 14.15 1.75
C ASN A 128 -3.01 14.88 2.26
N ALA A 129 -2.09 15.29 1.38
CA ALA A 129 -0.82 15.93 1.77
C ALA A 129 -0.93 17.13 2.74
N LYS A 130 -2.07 17.84 2.74
CA LYS A 130 -2.33 19.00 3.61
C LYS A 130 -3.28 18.69 4.78
N ASN A 131 -3.87 17.50 4.80
CA ASN A 131 -4.85 17.11 5.81
C ASN A 131 -4.15 16.45 7.00
N LYS A 132 -3.88 17.22 8.05
CA LYS A 132 -3.24 16.71 9.27
C LYS A 132 -4.06 15.69 10.07
N ARG A 133 -5.29 15.39 9.65
CA ARG A 133 -6.20 14.43 10.29
C ARG A 133 -6.35 13.12 9.51
N ALA A 134 -5.64 12.96 8.40
CA ALA A 134 -5.71 11.75 7.57
C ALA A 134 -4.32 11.35 7.09
N THR A 135 -4.06 10.04 7.03
CA THR A 135 -2.82 9.50 6.47
C THR A 135 -2.64 9.94 5.02
N THR A 136 -1.44 10.40 4.68
CA THR A 136 -1.08 10.75 3.31
C THR A 136 -1.01 9.47 2.48
N VAL A 137 -1.55 9.50 1.27
CA VAL A 137 -1.46 8.36 0.35
C VAL A 137 -0.60 8.77 -0.84
N VAL A 138 0.49 8.07 -1.06
CA VAL A 138 1.43 8.35 -2.15
C VAL A 138 1.26 7.30 -3.23
N CYS A 139 1.02 7.75 -4.45
CA CYS A 139 1.06 6.92 -5.65
C CYS A 139 2.43 7.04 -6.30
N VAL A 140 3.07 5.90 -6.55
CA VAL A 140 4.33 5.83 -7.30
C VAL A 140 4.18 4.95 -8.53
N GLU A 141 4.90 5.33 -9.57
CA GLU A 141 5.16 4.49 -10.73
C GLU A 141 6.49 3.76 -10.55
N VAL A 142 6.46 2.45 -10.75
CA VAL A 142 7.57 1.51 -10.65
C VAL A 142 7.48 0.52 -11.82
N PRO A 143 8.54 -0.24 -12.14
CA PRO A 143 8.45 -1.33 -13.09
C PRO A 143 7.32 -2.32 -12.70
N PRO A 144 6.48 -2.78 -13.65
CA PRO A 144 5.30 -3.61 -13.36
C PRO A 144 5.56 -4.85 -12.50
N GLU A 145 6.74 -5.46 -12.62
CA GLU A 145 7.18 -6.63 -11.85
C GLU A 145 7.26 -6.36 -10.34
N PHE A 146 7.52 -5.12 -9.92
CA PHE A 146 7.67 -4.75 -8.50
C PHE A 146 6.39 -4.24 -7.85
N VAL A 147 5.27 -4.13 -8.59
CA VAL A 147 4.01 -3.56 -8.09
C VAL A 147 3.47 -4.29 -6.85
N MET A 148 3.68 -5.61 -6.77
CA MET A 148 3.25 -6.42 -5.62
C MET A 148 4.27 -6.46 -4.48
N ASP A 149 5.49 -5.99 -4.71
CA ASP A 149 6.59 -6.01 -3.74
C ASP A 149 6.71 -4.68 -3.00
N VAL A 150 6.51 -3.56 -3.69
CA VAL A 150 6.69 -2.21 -3.14
C VAL A 150 5.64 -1.91 -2.08
N ARG A 151 6.08 -1.58 -0.86
CA ARG A 151 5.21 -1.27 0.28
C ARG A 151 5.60 0.02 1.02
N ALA A 152 6.78 0.57 0.74
CA ALA A 152 7.21 1.87 1.25
C ALA A 152 8.02 2.63 0.19
N ILE A 153 8.28 3.90 0.47
CA ILE A 153 9.14 4.78 -0.34
C ILE A 153 10.06 5.60 0.54
N TRP A 154 11.24 5.89 0.01
CA TRP A 154 12.21 6.82 0.59
C TRP A 154 12.46 7.97 -0.41
N PRO A 155 12.06 9.21 -0.10
CA PRO A 155 12.36 10.38 -0.93
C PRO A 155 13.87 10.58 -1.11
N ILE A 156 14.32 10.85 -2.33
CA ILE A 156 15.75 11.01 -2.65
C ILE A 156 16.27 12.43 -2.33
N GLU A 157 15.51 13.27 -1.62
CA GLU A 157 15.95 14.61 -1.20
C GLU A 157 16.97 14.52 -0.05
N ASP A 158 18.14 15.12 -0.25
CA ASP A 158 19.33 15.20 0.63
C ASP A 158 20.00 13.88 1.04
N GLN A 159 20.93 13.45 0.18
CA GLN A 159 21.79 12.26 0.33
C GLN A 159 22.81 12.31 1.49
N GLU A 160 22.74 13.24 2.43
CA GLU A 160 23.75 13.31 3.51
C GLU A 160 23.66 12.13 4.48
N PHE A 161 22.46 11.63 4.79
CA PHE A 161 22.27 10.51 5.71
C PHE A 161 22.43 9.12 5.06
N VAL A 162 22.11 8.97 3.78
CA VAL A 162 22.12 7.65 3.10
C VAL A 162 23.53 7.16 2.74
N LYS A 163 24.49 8.08 2.59
CA LYS A 163 25.88 7.75 2.21
C LYS A 163 26.72 7.12 3.32
N GLN A 164 26.20 7.01 4.55
CA GLN A 164 26.97 6.48 5.68
C GLN A 164 26.83 4.96 5.88
N GLU A 165 25.91 4.28 5.18
CA GLU A 165 25.63 2.85 5.42
C GLU A 165 25.48 1.99 4.14
N LEU A 166 26.02 2.45 3.00
CA LEU A 166 26.17 1.62 1.79
C LEU A 166 27.64 1.23 1.56
#